data_AF-A0AAW3WJ34-F1
#
_entry.id   AF-A0AAW3WJ34-F1
#
_cell.length_a   1.000
_cell.length_b   1.000
_cell.length_c   1.000
_cell.angle_alpha   90.00
_cell.angle_beta   90.00
_cell.angle_gamma   90.00
#
_symmetry.space_group_name_H-M   'P 1'
#
loop_
_entity.id
_entity.type
_entity.pdbx_description
1 polymer ?
#
loop_
_entity_poly.entity_id
_entity_poly.type
_entity_poly.pdbx_seq_one_letter_code
_entity_poly.pdbx_strand_id
1 'polypeptide(L)'
;MKKVKLRKVIAAVVATSIIPAILSSGASAEWKQLSENGTWSYIDNNELATNWKLIDGIWYNFDSSGVMRTGWINDSGTWYFTDTTGAMKTGWINDRGAWYFADGSGAMKTGWINDKGTWYFTNTSGAMQTGIVEVDGKVYSLASSGAMQTGKVMIDNKEYNFSNNGDAIGEIPKVSKAFDGKGATVTKQADKPANTETLLSSTATKKSSSNRSSSGNASSGNSGSNVGNANQEQDKWKMVWSDEFNGDNLDTNKWSYQYGNGTEYNAVDWGNNEKEFYTDKNTKVEDGNLIIEARKEETPIKYGDKEYKYSSARIRTLGKYSKT
;
A
#
# COMPACT_ATOMS: atom_id res chain seq x y z
N MET A 1 -35.00 -43.42 3.44
CA MET A 1 -33.80 -42.56 3.42
C MET A 1 -33.92 -41.55 2.29
N LYS A 2 -34.34 -40.31 2.58
CA LYS A 2 -34.44 -39.24 1.59
C LYS A 2 -33.33 -38.23 1.83
N LYS A 3 -32.43 -38.10 0.87
CA LYS A 3 -31.40 -37.05 0.80
C LYS A 3 -32.09 -35.73 0.45
N VAL A 4 -31.81 -34.67 1.20
CA VAL A 4 -32.24 -33.29 0.86
C VAL A 4 -31.00 -32.48 0.52
N LYS A 5 -30.98 -31.91 -0.69
CA LYS A 5 -29.98 -30.94 -1.15
C LYS A 5 -30.43 -29.55 -0.68
N LEU A 6 -29.65 -28.90 0.17
CA LEU A 6 -29.90 -27.51 0.59
C LEU A 6 -29.21 -26.56 -0.41
N ARG A 7 -29.98 -25.77 -1.15
CA ARG A 7 -29.48 -24.61 -1.91
C ARG A 7 -29.88 -23.34 -1.16
N LYS A 8 -28.91 -22.45 -0.98
CA LYS A 8 -29.05 -21.12 -0.36
C LYS A 8 -30.05 -20.26 -1.15
N VAL A 9 -30.92 -19.57 -0.43
CA VAL A 9 -31.60 -18.35 -0.91
C VAL A 9 -31.49 -17.34 0.23
N ILE A 10 -30.64 -16.32 0.06
CA ILE A 10 -30.71 -15.09 0.85
C ILE A 10 -31.56 -14.15 0.01
N ALA A 11 -32.83 -14.00 0.39
CA ALA A 11 -33.75 -13.08 -0.25
C ALA A 11 -33.56 -11.69 0.35
N ALA A 12 -33.14 -10.73 -0.46
CA ALA A 12 -33.31 -9.31 -0.19
C ALA A 12 -34.78 -8.96 -0.50
N VAL A 13 -35.57 -8.64 0.52
CA VAL A 13 -36.91 -8.07 0.35
C VAL A 13 -36.84 -6.60 0.72
N VAL A 14 -36.96 -5.74 -0.30
CA VAL A 14 -37.25 -4.32 -0.11
C VAL A 14 -38.76 -4.18 -0.15
N ALA A 15 -39.39 -3.95 1.00
CA ALA A 15 -40.81 -3.63 1.09
C ALA A 15 -40.96 -2.13 1.30
N THR A 16 -41.44 -1.42 0.28
CA THR A 16 -41.97 -0.07 0.44
C THR A 16 -43.37 -0.17 1.03
N SER A 17 -43.55 0.35 2.24
CA SER A 17 -44.87 0.55 2.84
C SER A 17 -44.80 1.74 3.79
N ILE A 18 -45.55 2.80 3.43
CA ILE A 18 -45.84 3.93 4.31
C ILE A 18 -46.95 3.47 5.27
N ILE A 19 -46.71 3.52 6.58
CA ILE A 19 -47.73 3.33 7.63
C ILE A 19 -47.61 4.47 8.65
N PRO A 20 -48.73 5.02 9.21
CA PRO A 20 -48.71 6.13 10.14
C PRO A 20 -48.10 5.76 11.51
N ALA A 21 -47.65 6.78 12.23
CA ALA A 21 -46.97 6.69 13.51
C ALA A 21 -47.66 5.78 14.54
N ILE A 22 -46.92 4.78 15.02
CA ILE A 22 -47.17 4.08 16.28
C ILE A 22 -46.01 4.45 17.20
N LEU A 23 -46.32 5.13 18.31
CA LEU A 23 -45.37 5.36 19.39
C LEU A 23 -45.05 4.00 20.03
N SER A 24 -43.94 3.39 19.62
CA SER A 24 -43.37 2.23 20.29
C SER A 24 -42.34 2.70 21.31
N SER A 25 -42.75 2.77 22.58
CA SER A 25 -41.84 2.90 23.72
C SER A 25 -41.16 1.56 24.00
N GLY A 26 -39.89 1.46 23.66
CA GLY A 26 -39.01 0.33 23.98
C GLY A 26 -37.74 0.40 23.14
N ALA A 27 -36.57 0.28 23.76
CA ALA A 27 -35.25 0.23 23.14
C ALA A 27 -35.26 -0.50 21.79
N SER A 28 -35.32 0.27 20.68
CA SER A 28 -35.24 -0.27 19.33
C SER A 28 -33.83 -0.04 18.82
N ALA A 29 -33.18 -1.11 18.38
CA ALA A 29 -31.90 -1.02 17.70
C ALA A 29 -32.10 -1.42 16.24
N GLU A 30 -31.77 -0.53 15.31
CA GLU A 30 -32.09 -0.70 13.90
C GLU A 30 -31.04 -0.11 12.97
N TRP A 31 -30.85 -0.77 11.83
CA TRP A 31 -30.10 -0.22 10.71
C TRP A 31 -30.96 0.78 9.94
N LYS A 32 -30.41 1.96 9.67
CA LYS A 32 -31.08 3.03 8.93
C LYS A 32 -30.23 3.47 7.74
N GLN A 33 -30.85 3.53 6.57
CA GLN A 33 -30.22 4.10 5.37
C GLN A 33 -30.49 5.61 5.32
N LEU A 34 -29.43 6.42 5.21
CA LEU A 34 -29.52 7.89 5.29
C LEU A 34 -29.64 8.59 3.92
N SER A 35 -29.37 7.90 2.82
CA SER A 35 -29.53 8.45 1.46
C SER A 35 -29.89 7.37 0.44
N GLU A 36 -30.53 7.76 -0.66
CA GLU A 36 -30.83 6.88 -1.81
C GLU A 36 -29.55 6.22 -2.37
N ASN A 37 -28.39 6.79 -2.07
CA ASN A 37 -27.06 6.44 -2.55
C ASN A 37 -26.32 5.42 -1.66
N GLY A 38 -26.93 4.93 -0.57
CA GLY A 38 -26.43 3.76 0.17
C GLY A 38 -25.56 4.00 1.40
N THR A 39 -25.64 5.16 2.04
CA THR A 39 -25.01 5.38 3.36
C THR A 39 -25.84 4.76 4.48
N TRP A 40 -25.22 3.92 5.31
CA TRP A 40 -25.85 3.21 6.42
C TRP A 40 -25.49 3.81 7.78
N SER A 41 -26.41 3.72 8.73
CA SER A 41 -26.23 4.08 10.14
C SER A 41 -26.90 3.03 11.02
N TYR A 42 -26.50 2.96 12.28
CA TYR A 42 -27.17 2.13 13.29
C TYR A 42 -27.68 3.02 14.41
N ILE A 43 -28.95 2.86 14.76
CA ILE A 43 -29.57 3.54 15.90
C ILE A 43 -29.71 2.49 17.00
N ASP A 44 -29.32 2.83 18.22
CA ASP A 44 -29.50 2.00 19.41
C ASP A 44 -29.97 2.90 20.55
N ASN A 45 -31.09 2.58 21.18
CA ASN A 45 -31.72 3.42 22.22
C ASN A 45 -31.96 4.87 21.77
N ASN A 46 -32.38 5.06 20.51
CA ASN A 46 -32.58 6.37 19.87
C ASN A 46 -31.30 7.22 19.70
N GLU A 47 -30.12 6.64 19.89
CA GLU A 47 -28.83 7.29 19.63
C GLU A 47 -28.13 6.68 18.42
N LEU A 48 -27.46 7.51 17.62
CA LEU A 48 -26.63 7.02 16.51
C LEU A 48 -25.37 6.35 17.06
N ALA A 49 -25.08 5.15 16.57
CA ALA A 49 -23.80 4.51 16.77
C ALA A 49 -22.69 5.37 16.17
N THR A 50 -21.63 5.59 16.94
CA THR A 50 -20.40 6.24 16.50
C THR A 50 -19.22 5.36 16.87
N ASN A 51 -18.11 5.48 16.15
CA ASN A 51 -16.91 4.66 16.34
C ASN A 51 -17.22 3.16 16.23
N TRP A 52 -16.50 2.32 16.97
CA TRP A 52 -16.71 0.87 16.97
C TRP A 52 -17.98 0.47 17.72
N LYS A 53 -18.84 -0.32 17.08
CA LYS A 53 -20.03 -0.92 17.68
C LYS A 53 -20.10 -2.40 17.33
N LEU A 54 -20.30 -3.23 18.36
CA LEU A 54 -20.58 -4.65 18.20
C LEU A 54 -22.09 -4.83 17.97
N ILE A 55 -22.46 -5.40 16.83
CA ILE A 55 -23.84 -5.64 16.42
C ILE A 55 -23.93 -7.09 15.98
N ASP A 56 -24.77 -7.89 16.64
CA ASP A 56 -24.94 -9.32 16.36
C ASP A 56 -23.62 -10.12 16.30
N GLY A 57 -22.66 -9.76 17.16
CA GLY A 57 -21.35 -10.41 17.23
C GLY A 57 -20.35 -9.98 16.15
N ILE A 58 -20.68 -8.99 15.32
CA ILE A 58 -19.82 -8.42 14.30
C ILE A 58 -19.48 -6.96 14.66
N TRP A 59 -18.20 -6.60 14.54
CA TRP A 59 -17.76 -5.22 14.74
C TRP A 59 -18.00 -4.40 13.47
N TYR A 60 -18.63 -3.25 13.66
CA TYR A 60 -18.82 -2.21 12.66
C TYR A 60 -18.19 -0.91 13.15
N ASN A 61 -17.83 -0.04 12.22
CA ASN A 61 -17.28 1.25 12.56
C ASN A 61 -18.09 2.37 11.93
N PHE A 62 -18.38 3.42 12.69
CA PHE A 62 -19.15 4.60 12.28
C PHE A 62 -18.33 5.87 12.49
N ASP A 63 -18.51 6.86 11.64
CA ASP A 63 -17.90 8.19 11.84
C ASP A 63 -18.66 9.00 12.91
N SER A 64 -18.21 10.23 13.17
CA SER A 64 -18.81 11.11 14.18
C SER A 64 -20.22 11.58 13.83
N SER A 65 -20.65 11.45 12.58
CA SER A 65 -22.02 11.73 12.12
C SER A 65 -22.92 10.49 12.15
N GLY A 66 -22.37 9.34 12.57
CA GLY A 66 -23.08 8.06 12.63
C GLY A 66 -23.15 7.34 11.29
N VAL A 67 -22.38 7.74 10.28
CA VAL A 67 -22.31 7.04 8.99
C VAL A 67 -21.32 5.88 9.10
N MET A 68 -21.76 4.70 8.68
CA MET A 68 -20.96 3.47 8.66
C MET A 68 -19.78 3.62 7.70
N ARG A 69 -18.59 3.32 8.18
CA ARG A 69 -17.35 3.30 7.40
C ARG A 69 -17.09 1.89 6.86
N THR A 70 -16.51 1.82 5.66
CA THR A 70 -16.03 0.61 5.01
C THR A 70 -14.56 0.77 4.61
N GLY A 71 -13.83 -0.34 4.44
CA GLY A 71 -12.41 -0.34 4.09
C GLY A 71 -11.49 -0.15 5.28
N TRP A 72 -10.34 0.50 5.06
CA TRP A 72 -9.31 0.70 6.07
C TRP A 72 -9.70 1.76 7.10
N ILE A 73 -9.65 1.38 8.37
CA ILE A 73 -9.92 2.24 9.53
C ILE A 73 -8.63 2.36 10.35
N ASN A 74 -8.15 3.59 10.54
CA ASN A 74 -7.08 3.87 11.49
C ASN A 74 -7.69 4.33 12.81
N ASP A 75 -7.50 3.53 13.85
CA ASP A 75 -7.94 3.83 15.20
C ASP A 75 -6.71 3.93 16.11
N SER A 76 -6.33 5.16 16.45
CA SER A 76 -5.17 5.50 17.27
C SER A 76 -3.85 4.84 16.83
N GLY A 77 -3.60 4.74 15.52
CA GLY A 77 -2.38 4.17 14.96
C GLY A 77 -2.46 2.66 14.69
N THR A 78 -3.55 2.00 15.08
CA THR A 78 -3.83 0.61 14.73
C THR A 78 -4.77 0.57 13.54
N TRP A 79 -4.40 -0.19 12.51
CA TRP A 79 -5.22 -0.37 11.32
C TRP A 79 -6.13 -1.57 11.45
N TYR A 80 -7.38 -1.38 11.00
CA TYR A 80 -8.41 -2.41 10.89
C TYR A 80 -9.00 -2.34 9.48
N PHE A 81 -9.64 -3.42 9.05
CA PHE A 81 -10.32 -3.46 7.76
C PHE A 81 -11.76 -3.91 7.94
N THR A 82 -12.69 -3.19 7.30
CA THR A 82 -14.11 -3.54 7.20
C THR A 82 -14.43 -3.82 5.74
N ASP A 83 -15.19 -4.88 5.44
CA ASP A 83 -15.56 -5.16 4.05
C ASP A 83 -16.68 -4.23 3.55
N THR A 84 -17.19 -4.47 2.34
CA THR A 84 -18.23 -3.66 1.71
C THR A 84 -19.57 -3.69 2.47
N THR A 85 -19.77 -4.64 3.38
CA THR A 85 -20.94 -4.70 4.27
C THR A 85 -20.72 -3.93 5.57
N GLY A 86 -19.52 -3.38 5.80
CA GLY A 86 -19.10 -2.74 7.05
C GLY A 86 -18.61 -3.72 8.12
N ALA A 87 -18.71 -5.02 7.89
CA ALA A 87 -18.24 -6.03 8.83
C ALA A 87 -16.72 -6.03 8.92
N MET A 88 -16.19 -5.90 10.15
CA MET A 88 -14.74 -6.01 10.42
C MET A 88 -14.20 -7.38 10.03
N LYS A 89 -13.01 -7.39 9.42
CA LYS A 89 -12.30 -8.60 9.00
C LYS A 89 -11.18 -8.97 9.95
N THR A 90 -10.94 -10.27 10.04
CA THR A 90 -9.80 -10.89 10.69
C THR A 90 -9.16 -11.87 9.70
N GLY A 91 -7.90 -12.23 9.91
CA GLY A 91 -7.13 -13.10 9.03
C GLY A 91 -6.69 -12.40 7.75
N TRP A 92 -6.53 -13.18 6.68
CA TRP A 92 -6.07 -12.69 5.38
C TRP A 92 -7.09 -11.78 4.69
N ILE A 93 -6.63 -10.60 4.29
CA ILE A 93 -7.40 -9.59 3.57
C ILE A 93 -6.71 -9.34 2.23
N ASN A 94 -7.44 -9.49 1.13
CA ASN A 94 -7.00 -9.03 -0.18
C ASN A 94 -7.63 -7.67 -0.45
N ASP A 95 -6.82 -6.63 -0.52
CA ASP A 95 -7.25 -5.31 -0.96
C ASP A 95 -6.46 -4.96 -2.22
N ARG A 96 -7.16 -4.97 -3.36
CA ARG A 96 -6.62 -4.57 -4.67
C ARG A 96 -5.33 -5.28 -5.06
N GLY A 97 -5.28 -6.60 -4.81
CA GLY A 97 -4.15 -7.47 -5.18
C GLY A 97 -3.02 -7.51 -4.15
N ALA A 98 -3.02 -6.63 -3.15
CA ALA A 98 -2.13 -6.74 -2.01
C ALA A 98 -2.78 -7.56 -0.90
N TRP A 99 -1.99 -8.43 -0.26
CA TRP A 99 -2.44 -9.23 0.87
C TRP A 99 -1.98 -8.60 2.19
N TYR A 100 -2.87 -8.60 3.16
CA TYR A 100 -2.68 -8.12 4.52
C TYR A 100 -3.19 -9.17 5.49
N PHE A 101 -2.81 -9.04 6.76
CA PHE A 101 -3.28 -9.96 7.80
C PHE A 101 -3.72 -9.18 9.02
N ALA A 102 -4.95 -9.42 9.46
CA ALA A 102 -5.47 -8.94 10.74
C ALA A 102 -5.46 -10.10 11.75
N ASP A 103 -5.03 -9.86 12.99
CA ASP A 103 -5.15 -10.89 14.02
C ASP A 103 -6.60 -11.06 14.50
N GLY A 104 -6.82 -11.91 15.51
CA GLY A 104 -8.17 -12.21 16.02
C GLY A 104 -8.92 -10.99 16.59
N SER A 105 -8.22 -9.89 16.91
CA SER A 105 -8.82 -8.63 17.32
C SER A 105 -9.25 -7.74 16.15
N GLY A 106 -8.84 -8.08 14.92
CA GLY A 106 -9.00 -7.23 13.74
C GLY A 106 -7.80 -6.30 13.48
N ALA A 107 -6.86 -6.20 14.42
CA ALA A 107 -5.67 -5.37 14.27
C ALA A 107 -4.74 -5.92 13.18
N MET A 108 -4.40 -5.09 12.21
CA MET A 108 -3.46 -5.41 11.14
C MET A 108 -2.06 -5.68 11.71
N LYS A 109 -1.41 -6.73 11.21
CA LYS A 109 -0.05 -7.13 11.60
C LYS A 109 0.97 -6.68 10.57
N THR A 110 2.18 -6.44 11.08
CA THR A 110 3.40 -6.23 10.29
C THR A 110 4.48 -7.19 10.77
N GLY A 111 5.52 -7.40 9.96
CA GLY A 111 6.61 -8.35 10.26
C GLY A 111 6.21 -9.80 10.01
N TRP A 112 6.81 -10.72 10.77
CA TRP A 112 6.57 -12.16 10.67
C TRP A 112 5.19 -12.57 11.21
N ILE A 113 4.52 -13.41 10.44
CA ILE A 113 3.18 -13.94 10.74
C ILE A 113 3.22 -15.46 10.64
N ASN A 114 2.80 -16.13 11.71
CA ASN A 114 2.58 -17.58 11.70
C ASN A 114 1.08 -17.84 11.59
N ASP A 115 0.63 -18.29 10.42
CA ASP A 115 -0.73 -18.76 10.23
C ASP A 115 -0.71 -20.29 10.13
N LYS A 116 -1.14 -20.94 11.21
CA LYS A 116 -1.28 -22.41 11.30
C LYS A 116 -0.01 -23.18 10.92
N GLY A 117 1.15 -22.69 11.33
CA GLY A 117 2.45 -23.31 11.08
C GLY A 117 3.12 -22.88 9.78
N THR A 118 2.45 -22.09 8.94
CA THR A 118 3.07 -21.48 7.76
C THR A 118 3.49 -20.05 8.09
N TRP A 119 4.73 -19.70 7.78
CA TRP A 119 5.26 -18.37 8.02
C TRP A 119 5.11 -17.48 6.79
N TYR A 120 4.80 -16.21 7.03
CA TYR A 120 4.67 -15.14 6.04
C TYR A 120 5.34 -13.89 6.59
N PHE A 121 5.69 -12.96 5.70
CA PHE A 121 6.26 -11.68 6.11
C PHE A 121 5.48 -10.53 5.50
N THR A 122 5.21 -9.50 6.30
CA THR A 122 4.52 -8.28 5.89
C THR A 122 5.39 -7.07 6.20
N ASN A 123 5.39 -6.06 5.34
CA ASN A 123 6.14 -4.83 5.58
C ASN A 123 5.39 -3.88 6.54
N THR A 124 5.93 -2.69 6.81
CA THR A 124 5.28 -1.68 7.69
C THR A 124 3.96 -1.14 7.16
N SER A 125 3.67 -1.24 5.86
CA SER A 125 2.34 -0.92 5.34
C SER A 125 1.35 -2.08 5.51
N GLY A 126 1.78 -3.19 6.11
CA GLY A 126 1.00 -4.43 6.26
C GLY A 126 0.96 -5.30 5.00
N ALA A 127 1.61 -4.87 3.92
CA ALA A 127 1.58 -5.61 2.66
C ALA A 127 2.49 -6.83 2.74
N MET A 128 1.92 -8.00 2.43
CA MET A 128 2.62 -9.28 2.36
C MET A 128 3.73 -9.22 1.31
N GLN A 129 4.90 -9.75 1.67
CA GLN A 129 6.06 -9.84 0.80
C GLN A 129 6.16 -11.22 0.15
N THR A 130 6.79 -11.25 -1.01
CA THR A 130 7.09 -12.44 -1.81
C THR A 130 8.51 -12.33 -2.36
N GLY A 131 9.06 -13.44 -2.87
CA GLY A 131 10.41 -13.50 -3.43
C GLY A 131 11.50 -13.62 -2.37
N ILE A 132 12.74 -13.26 -2.75
CA ILE A 132 13.91 -13.36 -1.89
C ILE A 132 14.07 -12.09 -1.08
N VAL A 133 13.90 -12.19 0.24
CA VAL A 133 13.94 -11.05 1.15
C VAL A 133 15.01 -11.24 2.22
N GLU A 134 15.65 -10.15 2.63
CA GLU A 134 16.49 -10.11 3.83
C GLU A 134 15.68 -9.54 4.99
N VAL A 135 15.69 -10.20 6.15
CA VAL A 135 15.05 -9.73 7.37
C VAL A 135 16.03 -9.92 8.52
N ASP A 136 16.36 -8.82 9.23
CA ASP A 136 17.35 -8.81 10.33
C ASP A 136 18.68 -9.49 9.97
N GLY A 137 19.17 -9.24 8.75
CA GLY A 137 20.44 -9.78 8.25
C GLY A 137 20.41 -11.25 7.80
N LYS A 138 19.24 -11.89 7.81
CA LYS A 138 19.04 -13.26 7.31
C LYS A 138 18.21 -13.26 6.04
N VAL A 139 18.52 -14.15 5.10
CA VAL A 139 17.85 -14.22 3.78
C VAL A 139 16.83 -15.34 3.76
N TYR A 140 15.62 -15.06 3.27
CA TYR A 140 14.48 -15.98 3.22
C TYR A 140 13.90 -16.02 1.81
N SER A 141 13.32 -17.17 1.44
CA SER A 141 12.52 -17.31 0.22
C SER A 141 11.04 -17.36 0.57
N LEU A 142 10.27 -16.41 0.05
CA LEU A 142 8.82 -16.36 0.16
C LEU A 142 8.21 -16.72 -1.20
N ALA A 143 7.35 -17.75 -1.24
CA ALA A 143 6.64 -18.14 -2.45
C ALA A 143 5.75 -17.01 -2.99
N SER A 144 5.20 -17.19 -4.20
CA SER A 144 4.19 -16.26 -4.76
C SER A 144 2.93 -16.15 -3.90
N SER A 145 2.61 -17.20 -3.13
CA SER A 145 1.56 -17.20 -2.11
C SER A 145 1.96 -16.50 -0.80
N GLY A 146 3.20 -16.03 -0.68
CA GLY A 146 3.80 -15.46 0.53
C GLY A 146 4.34 -16.48 1.52
N ALA A 147 4.06 -17.78 1.33
CA ALA A 147 4.52 -18.83 2.23
C ALA A 147 6.06 -18.92 2.23
N MET A 148 6.65 -18.87 3.42
CA MET A 148 8.09 -19.05 3.62
C MET A 148 8.49 -20.48 3.29
N GLN A 149 9.54 -20.61 2.49
CA GLN A 149 10.05 -21.89 2.02
C GLN A 149 11.21 -22.37 2.91
N THR A 150 11.36 -23.69 3.00
CA THR A 150 12.45 -24.36 3.73
C THR A 150 13.00 -25.49 2.86
N GLY A 151 14.21 -25.98 3.18
CA GLY A 151 14.86 -27.03 2.41
C GLY A 151 15.41 -26.54 1.07
N LYS A 152 15.39 -27.42 0.06
CA LYS A 152 15.90 -27.14 -1.29
C LYS A 152 14.87 -26.34 -2.09
N VAL A 153 15.29 -25.19 -2.63
CA VAL A 153 14.45 -24.28 -3.41
C VAL A 153 15.16 -23.90 -4.71
N MET A 154 14.47 -24.01 -5.85
CA MET A 154 14.96 -23.59 -7.16
C MET A 154 14.64 -22.10 -7.39
N ILE A 155 15.67 -21.28 -7.61
CA ILE A 155 15.58 -19.84 -7.91
C ILE A 155 16.45 -19.58 -9.14
N ASP A 156 15.87 -19.03 -10.21
CA ASP A 156 16.56 -18.73 -11.47
C ASP A 156 17.39 -19.92 -12.01
N ASN A 157 16.76 -21.10 -12.01
CA ASN A 157 17.36 -22.37 -12.45
C ASN A 157 18.58 -22.85 -11.62
N LYS A 158 18.72 -22.33 -10.40
CA LYS A 158 19.75 -22.73 -9.45
C LYS A 158 19.13 -23.17 -8.12
N GLU A 159 19.64 -24.26 -7.55
CA GLU A 159 19.19 -24.77 -6.25
C GLU A 159 19.88 -24.02 -5.10
N TYR A 160 19.08 -23.56 -4.14
CA TYR A 160 19.51 -22.96 -2.89
C TYR A 160 18.95 -23.74 -1.70
N ASN A 161 19.65 -23.73 -0.57
CA ASN A 161 19.21 -24.42 0.65
C ASN A 161 18.77 -23.41 1.70
N PHE A 162 17.63 -23.69 2.31
CA PHE A 162 17.06 -22.93 3.42
C PHE A 162 16.91 -23.85 4.63
N SER A 163 17.24 -23.35 5.81
CA SER A 163 17.13 -24.11 7.06
C SER A 163 15.66 -24.39 7.42
N ASN A 164 15.42 -25.17 8.47
CA ASN A 164 14.08 -25.37 9.03
C ASN A 164 13.45 -24.09 9.59
N ASN A 165 14.27 -23.09 9.91
CA ASN A 165 13.83 -21.75 10.32
C ASN A 165 13.67 -20.79 9.12
N GLY A 166 13.90 -21.28 7.90
CA GLY A 166 13.70 -20.54 6.65
C GLY A 166 14.86 -19.64 6.21
N ASP A 167 15.92 -19.50 7.00
CA ASP A 167 17.09 -18.73 6.61
C ASP A 167 18.00 -19.51 5.64
N ALA A 168 18.51 -18.81 4.62
CA ALA A 168 19.38 -19.37 3.60
C ALA A 168 20.70 -19.84 4.22
N ILE A 169 21.18 -21.00 3.77
CA ILE A 169 22.42 -21.63 4.21
C ILE A 169 23.30 -21.98 3.01
N GLY A 170 24.62 -21.77 3.17
CA GLY A 170 25.59 -21.97 2.09
C GLY A 170 25.59 -20.78 1.12
N GLU A 171 25.38 -21.05 -0.16
CA GLU A 171 25.27 -19.98 -1.14
C GLU A 171 23.97 -19.19 -0.92
N ILE A 172 24.07 -17.86 -0.91
CA ILE A 172 22.94 -16.96 -0.62
C ILE A 172 22.36 -16.43 -1.94
N PRO A 173 21.05 -16.58 -2.20
CA PRO A 173 20.43 -16.03 -3.39
C PRO A 173 20.40 -14.50 -3.36
N LYS A 174 20.31 -13.89 -4.54
CA LYS A 174 20.26 -12.43 -4.67
C LYS A 174 19.01 -11.87 -3.99
N VAL A 175 19.22 -11.02 -2.99
CA VAL A 175 18.15 -10.35 -2.24
C VAL A 175 17.47 -9.30 -3.13
N SER A 176 16.13 -9.30 -3.12
CA SER A 176 15.31 -8.30 -3.83
C SER A 176 14.95 -7.10 -2.94
N LYS A 177 14.71 -7.34 -1.64
CA LYS A 177 14.28 -6.33 -0.66
C LYS A 177 14.83 -6.70 0.72
N ALA A 178 15.16 -5.70 1.53
CA ALA A 178 15.66 -5.89 2.89
C ALA A 178 14.79 -5.14 3.90
N PHE A 179 14.53 -5.78 5.04
CA PHE A 179 13.66 -5.28 6.09
C PHE A 179 14.24 -5.54 7.49
N ASP A 180 13.78 -4.78 8.48
CA ASP A 180 13.88 -5.18 9.89
C ASP A 180 12.79 -6.20 10.25
N GLY A 181 12.87 -6.81 11.43
CA GLY A 181 11.88 -7.78 11.90
C GLY A 181 10.45 -7.26 12.03
N LYS A 182 10.23 -5.94 11.95
CA LYS A 182 8.91 -5.28 12.00
C LYS A 182 8.37 -4.92 10.62
N GLY A 183 9.15 -5.19 9.55
CA GLY A 183 8.76 -4.93 8.17
C GLY A 183 9.21 -3.57 7.62
N ALA A 184 10.03 -2.81 8.34
CA ALA A 184 10.53 -1.53 7.85
C ALA A 184 11.68 -1.75 6.88
N THR A 185 11.66 -1.07 5.73
CA THR A 185 12.70 -1.22 4.71
C THR A 185 14.06 -0.77 5.22
N VAL A 186 15.09 -1.59 5.00
CA VAL A 186 16.49 -1.28 5.33
C VAL A 186 17.24 -1.00 4.03
N THR A 187 17.71 0.23 3.84
CA THR A 187 18.70 0.55 2.81
C THR A 187 20.09 0.28 3.37
N LYS A 188 20.79 -0.73 2.86
CA LYS A 188 22.23 -0.86 3.15
C LYS A 188 22.92 0.40 2.63
N GLN A 189 23.50 1.18 3.54
CA GLN A 189 24.41 2.25 3.18
C GLN A 189 25.54 1.60 2.37
N ALA A 190 25.73 2.01 1.12
CA ALA A 190 26.79 1.47 0.28
C ALA A 190 28.12 1.55 1.04
N ASP A 191 28.82 0.43 1.14
CA ASP A 191 30.15 0.35 1.73
C ASP A 191 31.03 1.41 1.07
N LYS A 192 31.34 2.47 1.83
CA LYS A 192 32.49 3.31 1.51
C LYS A 192 33.71 2.40 1.68
N PRO A 193 34.58 2.21 0.66
CA PRO A 193 35.71 1.32 0.79
C PRO A 193 36.57 1.77 1.96
N ALA A 194 36.90 0.82 2.83
CA ALA A 194 37.80 0.99 3.94
C ALA A 194 39.19 1.37 3.39
N ASN A 195 39.57 2.64 3.53
CA ASN A 195 40.97 3.04 3.38
C ASN A 195 41.76 2.36 4.51
N THR A 196 42.59 1.40 4.13
CA THR A 196 43.64 0.87 4.98
C THR A 196 44.95 1.39 4.42
N GLU A 197 45.60 2.32 5.13
CA GLU A 197 47.05 2.37 5.35
C GLU A 197 47.34 3.28 6.57
N THR A 198 47.76 2.63 7.67
CA THR A 198 48.94 2.90 8.53
C THR A 198 49.66 4.25 8.32
N LEU A 199 50.10 5.04 9.32
CA LEU A 199 50.80 4.76 10.59
C LEU A 199 50.98 6.08 11.39
N LEU A 200 51.20 5.93 12.70
CA LEU A 200 52.00 6.77 13.62
C LEU A 200 51.43 8.04 14.30
N SER A 201 51.10 7.80 15.58
CA SER A 201 51.55 8.52 16.79
C SER A 201 51.21 10.00 16.99
N SER A 202 50.22 10.19 17.87
CA SER A 202 50.23 11.06 19.05
C SER A 202 51.32 12.13 19.18
N THR A 203 50.92 13.40 19.22
CA THR A 203 51.26 14.28 20.36
C THR A 203 50.22 15.40 20.52
N ALA A 204 49.86 15.64 21.78
CA ALA A 204 49.03 16.74 22.28
C ALA A 204 49.59 18.12 21.85
N THR A 205 48.82 19.20 21.74
CA THR A 205 48.43 20.03 22.91
C THR A 205 47.48 21.17 22.55
N LYS A 206 46.84 21.67 23.62
CA LYS A 206 45.84 22.73 23.72
C LYS A 206 46.32 24.14 23.28
N LYS A 207 45.28 24.92 22.96
CA LYS A 207 44.99 26.31 23.38
C LYS A 207 45.48 27.51 22.54
N SER A 208 44.46 28.29 22.16
CA SER A 208 44.34 29.75 22.22
C SER A 208 45.24 30.62 21.32
N SER A 209 44.62 31.49 20.53
CA SER A 209 44.54 32.91 20.89
C SER A 209 43.72 33.71 19.87
N SER A 210 43.09 34.74 20.42
CA SER A 210 42.23 35.74 19.82
C SER A 210 43.00 36.89 19.18
N ASN A 211 42.26 37.63 18.34
CA ASN A 211 42.29 39.09 18.09
C ASN A 211 43.06 39.65 16.87
N ARG A 212 42.25 40.33 16.03
CA ARG A 212 42.39 41.71 15.47
C ARG A 212 43.59 41.95 14.54
N SER A 213 43.54 42.79 13.49
CA SER A 213 42.55 43.55 12.72
C SER A 213 43.39 44.41 11.74
N SER A 214 42.79 44.89 10.63
CA SER A 214 43.28 46.03 9.80
C SER A 214 44.47 45.71 8.87
N SER A 215 44.58 46.15 7.62
CA SER A 215 43.93 47.19 6.81
C SER A 215 44.38 47.05 5.35
N GLY A 216 43.62 47.60 4.40
CA GLY A 216 44.21 48.15 3.16
C GLY A 216 43.27 48.04 1.96
N ASN A 217 42.93 49.20 1.41
CA ASN A 217 41.79 49.49 0.53
C ASN A 217 42.22 49.69 -0.94
N ALA A 218 41.19 49.82 -1.80
CA ALA A 218 41.11 50.49 -3.11
C ALA A 218 41.24 49.63 -4.39
N SER A 219 40.53 49.87 -5.50
CA SER A 219 39.29 50.61 -5.84
C SER A 219 39.16 50.62 -7.38
N SER A 220 38.01 50.21 -7.94
CA SER A 220 37.31 50.77 -9.13
C SER A 220 36.06 49.88 -9.36
N GLY A 221 34.79 50.31 -9.35
CA GLY A 221 34.12 51.46 -9.96
C GLY A 221 33.68 51.05 -11.38
N ASN A 222 32.43 51.07 -11.85
CA ASN A 222 31.12 51.54 -11.39
C ASN A 222 30.07 51.08 -12.43
N SER A 223 28.84 50.73 -12.02
CA SER A 223 27.56 51.18 -12.63
C SER A 223 26.38 50.42 -12.03
N GLY A 224 25.49 51.16 -11.38
CA GLY A 224 24.25 50.64 -10.81
C GLY A 224 23.01 50.94 -11.66
N SER A 225 21.93 50.22 -11.37
CA SER A 225 20.58 50.78 -11.18
C SER A 225 19.69 49.70 -10.56
N ASN A 226 18.80 50.16 -9.69
CA ASN A 226 18.21 49.45 -8.56
C ASN A 226 16.69 49.51 -8.69
N VAL A 227 15.97 48.38 -8.68
CA VAL A 227 14.60 48.27 -8.11
C VAL A 227 14.41 46.82 -7.67
N GLY A 228 14.06 46.63 -6.40
CA GLY A 228 14.09 45.36 -5.69
C GLY A 228 13.07 44.33 -6.15
N ASN A 229 13.36 43.06 -5.83
CA ASN A 229 12.31 42.08 -5.64
C ASN A 229 12.70 41.10 -4.55
N ALA A 230 11.71 40.75 -3.73
CA ALA A 230 11.79 39.97 -2.53
C ALA A 230 12.45 38.59 -2.76
N ASN A 231 13.13 38.10 -1.72
CA ASN A 231 13.51 36.70 -1.57
C ASN A 231 12.33 35.79 -1.91
N GLN A 232 12.40 35.16 -3.07
CA GLN A 232 11.65 33.95 -3.39
C GLN A 232 12.71 32.87 -3.47
N GLU A 233 12.86 32.09 -2.39
CA GLU A 233 13.53 30.81 -2.45
C GLU A 233 12.80 29.99 -3.53
N GLN A 234 13.45 29.81 -4.69
CA GLN A 234 12.99 28.86 -5.69
C GLN A 234 13.02 27.48 -5.04
N ASP A 235 11.84 26.92 -4.78
CA ASP A 235 11.65 25.50 -4.49
C ASP A 235 12.29 24.70 -5.62
N LYS A 236 13.55 24.29 -5.41
CA LYS A 236 14.26 23.43 -6.33
C LYS A 236 13.64 22.05 -6.23
N TRP A 237 12.80 21.71 -7.20
CA TRP A 237 12.34 20.34 -7.41
C TRP A 237 13.54 19.39 -7.41
N LYS A 238 13.61 18.54 -6.39
CA LYS A 238 14.62 17.48 -6.29
C LYS A 238 14.06 16.25 -6.99
N MET A 239 14.79 15.71 -7.96
CA MET A 239 14.46 14.39 -8.50
C MET A 239 14.65 13.36 -7.38
N VAL A 240 13.53 12.78 -6.93
CA VAL A 240 13.52 11.80 -5.83
C VAL A 240 13.57 10.36 -6.33
N TRP A 241 13.21 10.15 -7.59
CA TRP A 241 13.19 8.84 -8.23
C TRP A 241 12.99 8.97 -9.75
N SER A 242 13.64 8.10 -10.53
CA SER A 242 13.36 7.83 -11.94
C SER A 242 13.40 6.32 -12.19
N ASP A 243 12.81 5.87 -13.29
CA ASP A 243 12.96 4.52 -13.81
C ASP A 243 13.32 4.60 -15.28
N GLU A 244 14.38 3.89 -15.65
CA GLU A 244 14.90 3.86 -17.02
C GLU A 244 14.36 2.65 -17.80
N PHE A 245 13.45 1.88 -17.20
CA PHE A 245 12.82 0.70 -17.80
C PHE A 245 13.83 -0.28 -18.43
N ASN A 246 14.94 -0.54 -17.73
CA ASN A 246 16.07 -1.35 -18.21
C ASN A 246 15.82 -2.88 -18.21
N GLY A 247 14.62 -3.34 -18.54
CA GLY A 247 14.28 -4.76 -18.58
C GLY A 247 13.22 -5.08 -19.62
N ASP A 248 12.94 -6.36 -19.84
CA ASP A 248 12.01 -6.78 -20.91
C ASP A 248 10.52 -6.59 -20.55
N ASN A 249 10.23 -6.26 -19.29
CA ASN A 249 8.88 -6.11 -18.76
C ASN A 249 8.83 -4.99 -17.72
N LEU A 250 7.62 -4.49 -17.45
CA LEU A 250 7.38 -3.52 -16.39
C LEU A 250 7.79 -4.13 -15.04
N ASP A 251 8.67 -3.45 -14.30
CA ASP A 251 9.06 -3.89 -12.96
C ASP A 251 7.90 -3.67 -11.98
N THR A 252 7.16 -4.74 -11.70
CA THR A 252 5.99 -4.71 -10.81
C THR A 252 6.35 -4.51 -9.33
N ASN A 253 7.65 -4.44 -8.98
CA ASN A 253 8.07 -3.96 -7.65
C ASN A 253 8.08 -2.44 -7.55
N LYS A 254 8.15 -1.73 -8.68
CA LYS A 254 8.15 -0.26 -8.76
C LYS A 254 6.79 0.27 -9.18
N TRP A 255 6.15 -0.40 -10.13
CA TRP A 255 4.87 -0.01 -10.74
C TRP A 255 3.78 -1.02 -10.40
N SER A 256 2.55 -0.55 -10.24
CA SER A 256 1.38 -1.42 -10.10
C SER A 256 0.34 -1.07 -11.14
N TYR A 257 -0.26 -2.09 -11.74
CA TYR A 257 -1.37 -1.94 -12.67
C TYR A 257 -2.64 -1.53 -11.95
N GLN A 258 -3.43 -0.71 -12.63
CA GLN A 258 -4.80 -0.41 -12.24
C GLN A 258 -5.74 -1.02 -13.27
N TYR A 259 -6.37 -2.13 -12.91
CA TYR A 259 -7.21 -2.91 -13.82
C TYR A 259 -8.64 -2.39 -13.86
N GLY A 260 -9.24 -2.51 -15.04
CA GLY A 260 -10.67 -2.30 -15.26
C GLY A 260 -11.09 -0.86 -15.51
N ASN A 261 -12.34 -0.56 -15.19
CA ASN A 261 -12.99 0.71 -15.49
C ASN A 261 -12.96 1.71 -14.32
N GLY A 262 -12.18 1.44 -13.27
CA GLY A 262 -12.09 2.32 -12.10
C GLY A 262 -13.13 2.05 -11.00
N THR A 263 -14.09 1.13 -11.21
CA THR A 263 -15.09 0.75 -10.17
C THR A 263 -14.41 0.27 -8.88
N GLU A 264 -13.34 -0.52 -8.98
CA GLU A 264 -12.55 -1.02 -7.82
C GLU A 264 -11.80 0.10 -7.05
N TYR A 265 -11.79 1.31 -7.62
CA TYR A 265 -11.12 2.50 -7.10
C TYR A 265 -12.11 3.62 -6.74
N ASN A 266 -13.41 3.31 -6.64
CA ASN A 266 -14.49 4.29 -6.41
C ASN A 266 -14.52 5.42 -7.45
N ALA A 267 -14.03 5.15 -8.66
CA ALA A 267 -14.01 6.09 -9.76
C ALA A 267 -14.58 5.38 -10.98
N VAL A 268 -15.90 5.20 -11.03
CA VAL A 268 -16.57 4.55 -12.17
C VAL A 268 -16.23 5.32 -13.44
N ASP A 269 -15.80 4.57 -14.46
CA ASP A 269 -15.26 5.11 -15.71
C ASP A 269 -14.19 6.19 -15.44
N TRP A 270 -13.36 5.92 -14.44
CA TRP A 270 -12.29 6.76 -13.91
C TRP A 270 -12.66 8.20 -13.56
N GLY A 271 -13.96 8.46 -13.34
CA GLY A 271 -14.50 9.75 -12.91
C GLY A 271 -14.75 10.76 -14.04
N ASN A 272 -14.51 10.39 -15.29
CA ASN A 272 -14.67 11.26 -16.46
C ASN A 272 -15.35 10.56 -17.66
N ASN A 273 -16.01 9.42 -17.44
CA ASN A 273 -16.63 8.60 -18.49
C ASN A 273 -15.62 8.06 -19.52
N GLU A 274 -14.45 7.64 -19.07
CA GLU A 274 -13.44 6.96 -19.91
C GLU A 274 -14.07 5.77 -20.67
N LYS A 275 -13.68 5.64 -21.95
CA LYS A 275 -14.19 4.60 -22.88
C LYS A 275 -13.28 3.38 -22.92
N GLU A 276 -12.12 3.51 -22.31
CA GLU A 276 -11.06 2.54 -22.22
C GLU A 276 -11.26 1.62 -21.02
N PHE A 277 -11.04 0.32 -21.23
CA PHE A 277 -10.88 -0.65 -20.15
C PHE A 277 -9.40 -0.91 -19.93
N TYR A 278 -8.92 -0.82 -18.69
CA TYR A 278 -7.48 -0.87 -18.43
C TYR A 278 -6.98 -2.28 -18.14
N THR A 279 -5.91 -2.68 -18.85
CA THR A 279 -5.29 -4.00 -18.74
C THR A 279 -3.76 -3.93 -18.78
N ASP A 280 -3.10 -5.01 -18.35
CA ASP A 280 -1.64 -5.18 -18.41
C ASP A 280 -1.11 -5.46 -19.82
N LYS A 281 -1.94 -6.08 -20.67
CA LYS A 281 -1.61 -6.40 -22.07
C LYS A 281 -1.32 -5.18 -22.93
N ASN A 282 -1.68 -3.99 -22.44
CA ASN A 282 -1.45 -2.70 -23.07
C ASN A 282 -0.13 -2.05 -22.63
N THR A 283 0.71 -2.76 -21.88
CA THR A 283 2.08 -2.33 -21.56
C THR A 283 3.12 -3.20 -22.23
N LYS A 284 4.22 -2.58 -22.65
CA LYS A 284 5.45 -3.26 -23.06
C LYS A 284 6.63 -2.40 -22.61
N VAL A 285 7.76 -3.04 -22.31
CA VAL A 285 9.03 -2.33 -22.18
C VAL A 285 9.93 -2.73 -23.35
N GLU A 286 10.46 -1.74 -24.05
CA GLU A 286 11.30 -1.95 -25.23
C GLU A 286 12.27 -0.77 -25.36
N ASP A 287 13.56 -1.08 -25.60
CA ASP A 287 14.62 -0.10 -25.79
C ASP A 287 14.71 0.97 -24.68
N GLY A 288 14.52 0.58 -23.42
CA GLY A 288 14.55 1.48 -22.26
C GLY A 288 13.31 2.38 -22.13
N ASN A 289 12.25 2.11 -22.89
CA ASN A 289 11.01 2.87 -22.85
C ASN A 289 9.86 2.00 -22.38
N LEU A 290 9.03 2.54 -21.49
CA LEU A 290 7.68 2.04 -21.28
C LEU A 290 6.79 2.48 -22.43
N ILE A 291 6.20 1.51 -23.10
CA ILE A 291 5.18 1.70 -24.13
C ILE A 291 3.82 1.41 -23.49
N ILE A 292 2.92 2.39 -23.55
CA ILE A 292 1.50 2.23 -23.25
C ILE A 292 0.72 2.32 -24.55
N GLU A 293 0.00 1.27 -24.89
CA GLU A 293 -0.73 1.18 -26.14
C GLU A 293 -2.23 1.28 -25.90
N ALA A 294 -2.86 2.32 -26.44
CA ALA A 294 -4.31 2.39 -26.53
C ALA A 294 -4.77 1.61 -27.78
N ARG A 295 -5.64 0.62 -27.59
CA ARG A 295 -6.12 -0.25 -28.67
C ARG A 295 -7.62 -0.09 -28.86
N LYS A 296 -8.07 -0.21 -30.11
CA LYS A 296 -9.46 -0.50 -30.41
C LYS A 296 -9.60 -2.02 -30.44
N GLU A 297 -10.46 -2.55 -29.58
CA GLU A 297 -10.65 -3.98 -29.45
C GLU A 297 -11.56 -4.52 -30.56
N GLU A 298 -11.16 -5.64 -31.18
CA GLU A 298 -11.97 -6.33 -32.18
C GLU A 298 -13.25 -6.90 -31.56
N THR A 299 -13.12 -7.42 -30.34
CA THR A 299 -14.24 -7.87 -29.50
C THR A 299 -14.33 -6.98 -28.27
N PRO A 300 -15.44 -6.26 -28.05
CA PRO A 300 -15.59 -5.39 -26.88
C PRO A 300 -15.38 -6.15 -25.57
N ILE A 301 -14.65 -5.54 -24.64
CA ILE A 301 -14.42 -6.08 -23.30
C ILE A 301 -15.69 -5.87 -22.49
N LYS A 302 -16.22 -6.95 -21.90
CA LYS A 302 -17.41 -6.93 -21.06
C LYS A 302 -17.02 -6.82 -19.59
N TYR A 303 -17.60 -5.86 -18.88
CA TYR A 303 -17.43 -5.72 -17.43
C TYR A 303 -18.74 -5.23 -16.81
N GLY A 304 -19.37 -6.09 -16.00
CA GLY A 304 -20.76 -5.89 -15.57
C GLY A 304 -21.70 -5.82 -16.77
N ASP A 305 -22.59 -4.83 -16.76
CA ASP A 305 -23.58 -4.59 -17.83
C ASP A 305 -23.06 -3.69 -18.98
N LYS A 306 -21.77 -3.34 -18.97
CA LYS A 306 -21.16 -2.40 -19.93
C LYS A 306 -20.13 -3.08 -20.83
N GLU A 307 -20.04 -2.57 -22.05
CA GLU A 307 -19.07 -2.97 -23.07
C GLU A 307 -18.08 -1.84 -23.38
N TYR A 308 -16.79 -2.17 -23.44
CA TYR A 308 -15.70 -1.26 -23.73
C TYR A 308 -15.05 -1.63 -25.07
N LYS A 309 -15.07 -0.70 -26.02
CA LYS A 309 -14.51 -0.90 -27.38
C LYS A 309 -13.03 -0.54 -27.47
N TYR A 310 -12.48 0.03 -26.40
CA TYR A 310 -11.11 0.49 -26.33
C TYR A 310 -10.46 -0.08 -25.07
N SER A 311 -9.16 -0.33 -25.14
CA SER A 311 -8.34 -0.70 -23.99
C SER A 311 -7.08 0.15 -23.93
N SER A 312 -6.51 0.27 -22.74
CA SER A 312 -5.22 0.93 -22.52
C SER A 312 -4.58 0.38 -21.25
N ALA A 313 -3.45 0.94 -20.82
CA ALA A 313 -2.84 0.64 -19.53
C ALA A 313 -2.88 1.84 -18.59
N ARG A 314 -3.13 1.56 -17.31
CA ARG A 314 -3.04 2.53 -16.23
C ARG A 314 -2.14 1.93 -15.16
N ILE A 315 -1.09 2.68 -14.81
CA ILE A 315 -0.08 2.23 -13.85
C ILE A 315 0.19 3.33 -12.83
N ARG A 316 0.61 2.95 -11.62
CA ARG A 316 0.95 3.89 -10.55
C ARG A 316 2.19 3.44 -9.79
N THR A 317 2.94 4.41 -9.27
CA THR A 317 4.00 4.19 -8.27
C THR A 317 3.49 4.56 -6.88
N LEU A 318 3.66 3.66 -5.90
CA LEU A 318 3.26 3.92 -4.52
C LEU A 318 4.45 4.46 -3.72
N GLY A 319 4.26 5.56 -3.00
CA GLY A 319 5.24 6.10 -2.05
C GLY A 319 6.49 6.75 -2.68
N LYS A 320 6.42 7.17 -3.95
CA LYS A 320 7.56 7.79 -4.69
C LYS A 320 7.37 9.27 -5.02
N TYR A 321 6.35 9.92 -4.45
CA TYR A 321 6.15 11.37 -4.55
C TYR A 321 6.46 12.02 -3.21
N SER A 322 7.33 13.04 -3.19
CA SER A 322 7.51 13.91 -2.03
C SER A 322 7.63 15.36 -2.50
N LYS A 323 6.89 16.27 -1.87
CA LYS A 323 7.09 17.71 -1.94
C LYS A 323 7.83 18.10 -0.66
N THR A 324 9.02 18.67 -0.78
CA THR A 324 9.69 19.34 0.35
C THR A 324 8.99 20.66 0.65
#